data_AF-A0A9N8J5Z7-F1
#
_entry.id   AF-A0A9N8J5Z7-F1
#
_cell.length_a   1.000
_cell.length_b   1.000
_cell.length_c   1.000
_cell.angle_alpha   90.00
_cell.angle_beta   90.00
_cell.angle_gamma   90.00
#
_symmetry.space_group_name_H-M   'P 1'
#
loop_
_entity.id
_entity.type
_entity.pdbx_description
1 polymer ?
#
loop_
_entity_poly.entity_id
_entity_poly.type
_entity_poly.pdbx_seq_one_letter_code
_entity_poly.pdbx_strand_id
1 'polypeptide(L)'
;MRTKFKNAARLIVVFTILITSTKCQTDDHLEQANDKTLLSAKQWFKNYETEGNNYALFQNLNYNWSDAAITNSEDGTKIIIVPINEIKKDPRETWEQKLYIYKLGENNYEASLIEIYPDKNNTDSNSSLIESGIFSGYISVGDIKKGFLKVAKFENGQLVENGIINLRSKSKTAKAPSNQVPCPVGTDCDTDTGGGAIDLKEVVVNNNYKDPSGYIITYNYGGGGYTGGITPADYTNHGTGASGITAPTPAEIADALQKKIDGSKLDPCPKAVLEQLKNATNVDIAAILEKLGSSKVFTVTIASSSVISRPASASSTGVPNNYNISISSNYTSATRLFRASNLLHEMIHCYFFSLVDDYTAKNNPAIFNDFPTLFQKFVDKKYPGSKASAHHDEMANTYVNAIGAALQEFQTGLPVPYGEIPNQIYTDLAWGGLQEAPIFQAKFPEGSLEYNRIIGRYNGESVNSTINGQVPIGKPCTIN
;
A
#
# COMPACT_ATOMS: atom_id res chain seq x y z
N MET A 1 56.59 -60.02 12.96
CA MET A 1 56.06 -58.99 12.01
C MET A 1 54.58 -59.16 11.64
N ARG A 2 54.05 -60.39 11.49
CA ARG A 2 52.65 -60.62 11.05
C ARG A 2 51.53 -60.10 11.96
N THR A 3 51.75 -59.99 13.28
CA THR A 3 50.74 -59.51 14.24
C THR A 3 50.60 -57.99 14.27
N LYS A 4 51.67 -57.24 14.01
CA LYS A 4 51.64 -55.76 13.95
C LYS A 4 50.90 -55.23 12.71
N PHE A 5 50.96 -55.96 11.59
CA PHE A 5 50.24 -55.61 10.36
C PHE A 5 48.72 -55.83 10.46
N LYS A 6 48.25 -56.83 11.21
CA LYS A 6 46.81 -57.07 11.40
C LYS A 6 46.12 -55.99 12.23
N ASN A 7 46.83 -55.41 13.20
CA ASN A 7 46.30 -54.32 14.02
C ASN A 7 46.30 -52.98 13.27
N ALA A 8 47.31 -52.72 12.44
CA ALA A 8 47.36 -51.53 11.57
C ALA A 8 46.26 -51.56 10.48
N ALA A 9 46.03 -52.73 9.86
CA ALA A 9 44.97 -52.88 8.86
C ALA A 9 43.56 -52.71 9.44
N ARG A 10 43.30 -53.20 10.67
CA ARG A 10 42.03 -52.96 11.37
C ARG A 10 41.82 -51.49 11.74
N LEU A 11 42.88 -50.78 12.12
CA LEU A 11 42.80 -49.35 12.48
C LEU A 11 42.55 -48.46 11.25
N ILE A 12 43.13 -48.81 10.10
CA ILE A 12 42.90 -48.12 8.84
C ILE A 12 41.47 -48.34 8.35
N VAL A 13 40.95 -49.57 8.39
CA VAL A 13 39.54 -49.84 7.97
C VAL A 13 38.52 -49.12 8.87
N VAL A 14 38.77 -49.03 10.17
CA VAL A 14 37.88 -48.25 11.08
C VAL A 14 37.96 -46.75 10.79
N PHE A 15 39.15 -46.21 10.49
CA PHE A 15 39.30 -44.80 10.11
C PHE A 15 38.64 -44.48 8.77
N THR A 16 38.70 -45.37 7.77
CA THR A 16 38.03 -45.16 6.48
C THR A 16 36.50 -45.21 6.61
N ILE A 17 35.95 -46.06 7.48
CA ILE A 17 34.50 -46.12 7.75
C ILE A 17 34.01 -44.87 8.50
N LEU A 18 34.83 -44.29 9.40
CA LEU A 18 34.54 -43.02 10.09
C LEU A 18 34.62 -41.80 9.15
N ILE A 19 35.51 -41.80 8.16
CA ILE A 19 35.63 -40.70 7.18
C ILE A 19 34.51 -40.77 6.12
N THR A 20 33.96 -41.95 5.82
CA THR A 20 32.78 -42.07 4.92
C THR A 20 31.45 -41.76 5.63
N SER A 21 31.37 -41.94 6.96
CA SER A 21 30.14 -41.61 7.72
C SER A 21 30.00 -40.11 8.05
N THR A 22 31.11 -39.36 8.13
CA THR A 22 31.08 -37.89 8.27
C THR A 22 30.71 -37.16 6.97
N LYS A 23 30.88 -37.80 5.81
CA LYS A 23 30.39 -37.29 4.51
C LYS A 23 28.93 -37.64 4.20
N CYS A 24 28.31 -38.60 4.90
CA CYS A 24 26.86 -38.83 4.81
C CYS A 24 26.05 -37.91 5.75
N GLN A 25 26.62 -37.47 6.87
CA GLN A 25 25.90 -36.61 7.83
C GLN A 25 25.68 -35.17 7.36
N THR A 26 26.42 -34.70 6.35
CA THR A 26 26.27 -33.32 5.85
C THR A 26 25.02 -33.16 4.98
N ASP A 27 24.66 -34.19 4.22
CA ASP A 27 23.46 -34.20 3.37
C ASP A 27 22.19 -34.38 4.21
N ASP A 28 22.19 -35.30 5.18
CA ASP A 28 21.06 -35.50 6.11
C ASP A 28 20.77 -34.24 6.95
N HIS A 29 21.80 -33.50 7.38
CA HIS A 29 21.62 -32.25 8.12
C HIS A 29 21.11 -31.10 7.24
N LEU A 30 21.48 -31.05 5.96
CA LEU A 30 20.99 -30.05 5.01
C LEU A 30 19.53 -30.32 4.62
N GLU A 31 19.17 -31.58 4.34
CA GLU A 31 17.77 -31.97 4.09
C GLU A 31 16.91 -31.69 5.32
N GLN A 32 17.35 -32.07 6.52
CA GLN A 32 16.60 -31.82 7.75
C GLN A 32 16.47 -30.32 8.08
N ALA A 33 17.49 -29.50 7.78
CA ALA A 33 17.45 -28.05 7.96
C ALA A 33 16.54 -27.36 6.93
N ASN A 34 16.52 -27.85 5.69
CA ASN A 34 15.62 -27.38 4.63
C ASN A 34 14.17 -27.74 4.96
N ASP A 35 13.90 -28.95 5.43
CA ASP A 35 12.57 -29.38 5.88
C ASP A 35 12.03 -28.52 7.02
N LYS A 36 12.87 -28.22 8.01
CA LYS A 36 12.49 -27.33 9.12
C LYS A 36 12.22 -25.90 8.64
N THR A 37 13.03 -25.41 7.71
CA THR A 37 12.85 -24.07 7.12
C THR A 37 11.53 -24.00 6.36
N LEU A 38 11.27 -24.97 5.49
CA LEU A 38 10.05 -25.05 4.69
C LEU A 38 8.80 -25.17 5.58
N LEU A 39 8.83 -26.03 6.60
CA LEU A 39 7.73 -26.18 7.54
C LEU A 39 7.43 -24.87 8.28
N SER A 40 8.47 -24.17 8.73
CA SER A 40 8.31 -22.89 9.42
C SER A 40 7.75 -21.79 8.51
N ALA A 41 8.22 -21.71 7.26
CA ALA A 41 7.71 -20.76 6.27
C ALA A 41 6.25 -21.06 5.92
N LYS A 42 5.89 -22.34 5.75
CA LYS A 42 4.52 -22.79 5.49
C LYS A 42 3.57 -22.44 6.63
N GLN A 43 3.99 -22.65 7.88
CA GLN A 43 3.19 -22.31 9.05
C GLN A 43 3.01 -20.80 9.20
N TRP A 44 4.08 -20.03 9.02
CA TRP A 44 4.01 -18.58 9.03
C TRP A 44 3.08 -18.07 7.93
N PHE A 45 3.26 -18.54 6.70
CA PHE A 45 2.46 -18.10 5.56
C PHE A 45 0.98 -18.41 5.74
N LYS A 46 0.64 -19.59 6.27
CA LYS A 46 -0.73 -19.95 6.57
C LYS A 46 -1.38 -18.95 7.55
N ASN A 47 -0.65 -18.53 8.58
CA ASN A 47 -1.15 -17.52 9.52
C ASN A 47 -1.30 -16.16 8.83
N TYR A 48 -0.26 -15.72 8.11
CA TYR A 48 -0.24 -14.46 7.37
C TYR A 48 -1.40 -14.38 6.35
N GLU A 49 -1.65 -15.45 5.60
CA GLU A 49 -2.74 -15.53 4.64
C GLU A 49 -4.11 -15.40 5.33
N THR A 50 -4.30 -16.04 6.49
CA THR A 50 -5.56 -15.94 7.25
C THR A 50 -5.76 -14.62 7.99
N GLU A 51 -4.70 -13.83 8.18
CA GLU A 51 -4.76 -12.55 8.87
C GLU A 51 -5.29 -11.45 7.95
N GLY A 52 -6.57 -11.11 8.11
CA GLY A 52 -7.24 -10.11 7.27
C GLY A 52 -7.51 -10.60 5.84
N ASN A 53 -8.07 -9.72 5.01
CA ASN A 53 -8.42 -10.07 3.64
C ASN A 53 -7.19 -9.97 2.72
N ASN A 54 -6.99 -10.97 1.87
CA ASN A 54 -6.08 -10.82 0.73
C ASN A 54 -6.68 -9.88 -0.31
N TYR A 55 -5.81 -9.29 -1.11
CA TYR A 55 -6.19 -8.54 -2.29
C TYR A 55 -7.15 -9.37 -3.16
N ALA A 56 -8.20 -8.74 -3.69
CA ALA A 56 -9.30 -9.45 -4.34
C ALA A 56 -8.88 -10.37 -5.50
N LEU A 57 -7.74 -10.09 -6.16
CA LEU A 57 -7.20 -10.94 -7.24
C LEU A 57 -6.28 -12.07 -6.74
N PHE A 58 -5.90 -12.06 -5.47
CA PHE A 58 -4.97 -13.01 -4.85
C PHE A 58 -5.65 -13.87 -3.77
N GLN A 59 -6.98 -13.97 -3.82
CA GLN A 59 -7.74 -14.83 -2.92
C GLN A 59 -7.82 -16.27 -3.45
N ASN A 60 -7.79 -17.24 -2.54
CA ASN A 60 -7.99 -18.66 -2.83
C ASN A 60 -6.98 -19.26 -3.83
N LEU A 61 -5.73 -18.79 -3.82
CA LEU A 61 -4.65 -19.36 -4.64
C LEU A 61 -4.28 -20.76 -4.11
N ASN A 62 -3.93 -21.67 -5.03
CA ASN A 62 -3.57 -23.05 -4.69
C ASN A 62 -2.04 -23.23 -4.69
N TYR A 63 -1.42 -23.06 -3.52
CA TYR A 63 0.03 -23.16 -3.37
C TYR A 63 0.51 -24.61 -3.33
N ASN A 64 1.39 -24.97 -4.26
CA ASN A 64 2.01 -26.29 -4.35
C ASN A 64 3.26 -26.38 -3.46
N TRP A 65 3.03 -26.58 -2.17
CA TRP A 65 4.10 -26.70 -1.18
C TRP A 65 5.00 -27.94 -1.34
N SER A 66 4.55 -28.97 -2.06
CA SER A 66 5.37 -30.16 -2.34
C SER A 66 6.48 -29.88 -3.34
N ASP A 67 6.27 -28.94 -4.24
CA ASP A 67 7.26 -28.54 -5.26
C ASP A 67 7.97 -27.23 -4.88
N ALA A 68 7.94 -26.88 -3.59
CA ALA A 68 8.61 -25.68 -3.10
C ALA A 68 10.14 -25.83 -3.16
N ALA A 69 10.81 -24.81 -3.68
CA ALA A 69 12.27 -24.75 -3.75
C ALA A 69 12.82 -23.73 -2.75
N ILE A 70 14.03 -23.97 -2.24
CA ILE A 70 14.76 -23.00 -1.42
C ILE A 70 15.99 -22.56 -2.21
N THR A 71 16.12 -21.25 -2.40
CA THR A 71 17.30 -20.62 -2.98
C THR A 71 17.85 -19.54 -2.03
N ASN A 72 19.01 -18.99 -2.36
CA ASN A 72 19.57 -17.84 -1.67
C ASN A 72 19.71 -16.69 -2.67
N SER A 73 19.36 -15.50 -2.23
CA SER A 73 19.75 -14.26 -2.87
C SER A 73 21.26 -14.03 -2.79
N GLU A 74 21.76 -13.07 -3.57
CA GLU A 74 23.16 -12.64 -3.50
C GLU A 74 23.57 -12.13 -2.11
N ASP A 75 22.65 -11.50 -1.37
CA ASP A 75 22.88 -11.02 -0.01
C ASP A 75 22.77 -12.11 1.08
N GLY A 76 22.52 -13.37 0.68
CA GLY A 76 22.41 -14.52 1.58
C GLY A 76 21.03 -14.70 2.22
N THR A 77 20.04 -13.87 1.90
CA THR A 77 18.64 -14.08 2.27
C THR A 77 18.11 -15.38 1.67
N LYS A 78 17.56 -16.25 2.52
CA LYS A 78 16.89 -17.48 2.05
C LYS A 78 15.53 -17.13 1.45
N ILE A 79 15.30 -17.59 0.22
CA ILE A 79 14.05 -17.42 -0.50
C ILE A 79 13.39 -18.80 -0.65
N ILE A 80 12.16 -18.92 -0.16
CA ILE A 80 11.32 -20.09 -0.39
C ILE A 80 10.37 -19.76 -1.55
N ILE A 81 10.51 -20.50 -2.64
CA ILE A 81 9.73 -20.35 -3.86
C ILE A 81 8.68 -21.45 -3.89
N VAL A 82 7.40 -21.07 -3.82
CA VAL A 82 6.28 -22.01 -3.84
C VAL A 82 5.50 -21.82 -5.14
N PRO A 83 5.50 -22.81 -6.04
CA PRO A 83 4.68 -22.75 -7.25
C PRO A 83 3.20 -22.63 -6.93
N ILE A 84 2.43 -21.98 -7.79
CA ILE A 84 0.98 -21.90 -7.66
C ILE A 84 0.34 -22.73 -8.78
N ASN A 85 -0.58 -23.61 -8.40
CA ASN A 85 -1.33 -24.42 -9.35
C ASN A 85 -2.38 -23.53 -10.03
N GLU A 86 -2.02 -23.06 -11.23
CA GLU A 86 -2.84 -22.15 -12.01
C GLU A 86 -3.97 -22.87 -12.75
N ILE A 87 -5.08 -22.16 -12.94
CA ILE A 87 -6.11 -22.55 -13.89
C ILE A 87 -6.06 -21.54 -15.03
N LYS A 88 -5.65 -22.00 -16.21
CA LYS A 88 -5.50 -21.20 -17.44
C LYS A 88 -6.71 -21.37 -18.35
N LYS A 89 -7.13 -20.30 -19.02
CA LYS A 89 -8.32 -20.33 -19.90
C LYS A 89 -7.97 -21.07 -21.19
N ASP A 90 -6.77 -20.78 -21.67
CA ASP A 90 -6.16 -21.41 -22.82
C ASP A 90 -4.94 -22.21 -22.34
N PRO A 91 -4.89 -23.53 -22.55
CA PRO A 91 -3.74 -24.34 -22.17
C PRO A 91 -2.43 -23.95 -22.88
N ARG A 92 -2.49 -23.09 -23.91
CA ARG A 92 -1.33 -22.51 -24.61
C ARG A 92 -0.79 -21.25 -23.94
N GLU A 93 -1.33 -20.86 -22.79
CA GLU A 93 -0.81 -19.77 -21.99
C GLU A 93 0.46 -20.21 -21.24
N THR A 94 1.51 -19.41 -21.38
CA THR A 94 2.85 -19.69 -20.84
C THR A 94 3.17 -18.88 -19.59
N TRP A 95 2.23 -18.05 -19.11
CA TRP A 95 2.42 -17.29 -17.88
C TRP A 95 2.48 -18.21 -16.67
N GLU A 96 3.20 -17.81 -15.62
CA GLU A 96 3.33 -18.55 -14.37
C GLU A 96 3.13 -17.62 -13.14
N GLN A 97 2.78 -18.21 -12.00
CA GLN A 97 2.60 -17.58 -10.71
C GLN A 97 3.39 -18.34 -9.64
N LYS A 98 4.16 -17.60 -8.85
CA LYS A 98 4.97 -18.14 -7.76
C LYS A 98 4.81 -17.28 -6.53
N LEU A 99 4.70 -17.91 -5.37
CA LEU A 99 4.81 -17.27 -4.08
C LEU A 99 6.28 -17.28 -3.66
N TYR A 100 6.87 -16.11 -3.45
CA TYR A 100 8.18 -15.95 -2.85
C TYR A 100 8.03 -15.57 -1.40
N ILE A 101 8.70 -16.32 -0.51
CA ILE A 101 8.79 -16.02 0.92
C ILE A 101 10.25 -15.76 1.27
N TYR A 102 10.53 -14.56 1.75
CA TYR A 102 11.86 -14.12 2.13
C TYR A 102 12.04 -14.32 3.63
N LYS A 103 13.07 -15.06 4.03
CA LYS A 103 13.41 -15.26 5.44
C LYS A 103 14.41 -14.20 5.89
N LEU A 104 13.90 -13.13 6.49
CA LEU A 104 14.69 -11.97 6.94
C LEU A 104 15.34 -12.17 8.31
N GLY A 105 14.88 -13.17 9.07
CA GLY A 105 15.44 -13.46 10.39
C GLY A 105 14.79 -14.68 11.04
N GLU A 106 15.04 -14.86 12.34
CA GLU A 106 14.35 -15.87 13.14
C GLU A 106 12.88 -15.45 13.31
N ASN A 107 11.96 -16.23 12.73
CA ASN A 107 10.52 -15.94 12.67
C ASN A 107 10.11 -14.63 11.97
N ASN A 108 11.03 -13.95 11.28
CA ASN A 108 10.72 -12.80 10.45
C ASN A 108 10.69 -13.20 8.97
N TYR A 109 9.54 -13.02 8.33
CA TYR A 109 9.31 -13.39 6.94
C TYR A 109 8.52 -12.31 6.22
N GLU A 110 8.72 -12.22 4.92
CA GLU A 110 7.88 -11.45 4.00
C GLU A 110 7.42 -12.33 2.85
N ALA A 111 6.29 -11.99 2.23
CA ALA A 111 5.73 -12.73 1.11
C ALA A 111 5.45 -11.80 -0.08
N SER A 112 5.76 -12.28 -1.28
CA SER A 112 5.40 -11.61 -2.54
C SER A 112 4.86 -12.61 -3.53
N LEU A 113 3.84 -12.20 -4.28
CA LEU A 113 3.33 -12.94 -5.41
C LEU A 113 4.04 -12.45 -6.68
N ILE A 114 4.72 -13.36 -7.37
CA ILE A 114 5.40 -13.08 -8.62
C ILE A 114 4.59 -13.68 -9.76
N GLU A 115 4.28 -12.87 -10.76
CA GLU A 115 3.71 -13.37 -12.01
C GLU A 115 4.70 -13.14 -13.15
N ILE A 116 4.88 -14.16 -13.97
CA ILE A 116 5.89 -14.27 -15.01
C ILE A 116 5.16 -14.44 -16.33
N TYR A 117 5.48 -13.60 -17.32
CA TYR A 117 4.82 -13.59 -18.62
C TYR A 117 5.87 -13.70 -19.73
N PRO A 118 6.29 -14.91 -20.11
CA PRO A 118 7.26 -15.12 -21.18
C PRO A 118 6.74 -14.66 -22.55
N ASP A 119 7.64 -14.10 -23.37
CA ASP A 119 7.36 -13.77 -24.76
C ASP A 119 7.20 -15.02 -25.63
N LYS A 120 6.17 -15.06 -26.48
CA LYS A 120 5.83 -16.27 -27.26
C LYS A 120 6.73 -16.57 -28.47
N ASN A 121 7.46 -15.60 -29.01
CA ASN A 121 8.25 -15.82 -30.23
C ASN A 121 9.70 -16.18 -29.93
N ASN A 122 10.07 -16.33 -28.66
CA ASN A 122 11.41 -16.78 -28.33
C ASN A 122 11.49 -18.30 -28.52
N THR A 123 12.33 -18.73 -29.46
CA THR A 123 12.49 -20.14 -29.84
C THR A 123 13.32 -20.93 -28.82
N ASP A 124 13.97 -20.26 -27.86
CA ASP A 124 14.72 -20.92 -26.79
C ASP A 124 13.78 -21.21 -25.61
N SER A 125 13.60 -22.49 -25.28
CA SER A 125 12.77 -22.92 -24.14
C SER A 125 13.24 -22.34 -22.80
N ASN A 126 14.53 -21.99 -22.67
CA ASN A 126 15.07 -21.41 -21.44
C ASN A 126 14.71 -19.94 -21.27
N SER A 127 14.35 -19.22 -22.34
CA SER A 127 13.94 -17.81 -22.29
C SER A 127 12.63 -17.53 -21.52
N SER A 128 11.90 -18.59 -21.16
CA SER A 128 10.72 -18.51 -20.29
C SER A 128 11.06 -18.61 -18.81
N LEU A 129 12.31 -18.97 -18.47
CA LEU A 129 12.75 -19.14 -17.09
C LEU A 129 13.50 -17.89 -16.61
N ILE A 130 13.04 -17.31 -15.51
CA ILE A 130 13.69 -16.16 -14.84
C ILE A 130 15.17 -16.44 -14.55
N GLU A 131 15.51 -17.66 -14.17
CA GLU A 131 16.86 -18.07 -13.76
C GLU A 131 17.83 -18.32 -14.94
N SER A 132 17.34 -18.30 -16.18
CA SER A 132 18.15 -18.64 -17.36
C SER A 132 19.16 -17.57 -17.78
N GLY A 133 19.04 -16.35 -17.23
CA GLY A 133 19.82 -15.19 -17.66
C GLY A 133 19.48 -14.68 -19.07
N ILE A 134 18.52 -15.29 -19.77
CA ILE A 134 18.08 -14.90 -21.13
C ILE A 134 16.58 -14.62 -21.22
N PHE A 135 15.92 -14.46 -20.07
CA PHE A 135 14.48 -14.25 -20.00
C PHE A 135 14.01 -13.05 -20.83
N SER A 136 12.98 -13.25 -21.65
CA SER A 136 12.31 -12.17 -22.37
C SER A 136 10.82 -12.22 -22.11
N GLY A 137 10.23 -11.10 -21.72
CA GLY A 137 8.83 -11.03 -21.30
C GLY A 137 8.62 -10.04 -20.17
N TYR A 138 7.53 -10.22 -19.43
CA TYR A 138 7.16 -9.33 -18.32
C TYR A 138 7.20 -10.06 -16.98
N ILE A 139 7.58 -9.34 -15.92
CA ILE A 139 7.52 -9.82 -14.54
C ILE A 139 6.76 -8.80 -13.71
N SER A 140 5.73 -9.25 -13.02
CA SER A 140 5.01 -8.44 -12.04
C SER A 140 5.23 -8.96 -10.62
N VAL A 141 5.32 -8.04 -9.68
CA VAL A 141 5.46 -8.31 -8.25
C VAL A 141 4.27 -7.71 -7.51
N GLY A 142 3.61 -8.51 -6.69
CA GLY A 142 2.49 -8.10 -5.85
C GLY A 142 2.69 -8.44 -4.38
N ASP A 143 2.13 -7.61 -3.52
CA ASP A 143 1.88 -7.91 -2.12
C ASP A 143 0.52 -8.62 -2.02
N ILE A 144 0.47 -9.71 -1.27
CA ILE A 144 -0.72 -10.57 -1.19
C ILE A 144 -1.92 -9.84 -0.56
N LYS A 145 -1.65 -8.87 0.32
CA LYS A 145 -2.66 -8.05 0.99
C LYS A 145 -2.96 -6.78 0.19
N LYS A 146 -1.94 -6.12 -0.34
CA LYS A 146 -2.07 -4.78 -0.96
C LYS A 146 -2.28 -4.80 -2.48
N GLY A 147 -1.99 -5.91 -3.16
CA GLY A 147 -2.11 -6.04 -4.60
C GLY A 147 -0.78 -5.78 -5.34
N PHE A 148 -0.87 -5.48 -6.63
CA PHE A 148 0.31 -5.29 -7.48
C PHE A 148 1.15 -4.08 -7.05
N LEU A 149 2.47 -4.29 -6.97
CA LEU A 149 3.44 -3.27 -6.57
C LEU A 149 4.18 -2.68 -7.77
N LYS A 150 4.72 -3.55 -8.63
CA LYS A 150 5.59 -3.16 -9.77
C LYS A 150 5.52 -4.17 -10.90
N VAL A 151 5.81 -3.73 -12.11
CA VAL A 151 5.94 -4.57 -13.30
C VAL A 151 7.09 -4.07 -14.17
N ALA A 152 7.75 -5.01 -14.83
CA ALA A 152 8.90 -4.74 -15.67
C ALA A 152 8.87 -5.60 -16.94
N LYS A 153 9.44 -5.08 -18.02
CA LYS A 153 9.74 -5.81 -19.26
C LYS A 153 11.23 -6.11 -19.30
N PHE A 154 11.55 -7.34 -19.69
CA PHE A 154 12.89 -7.84 -19.89
C PHE A 154 13.08 -8.27 -21.33
N GLU A 155 14.27 -8.01 -21.87
CA GLU A 155 14.73 -8.56 -23.15
C GLU A 155 16.12 -9.18 -22.91
N ASN A 156 16.28 -10.46 -23.28
CA ASN A 156 17.51 -11.23 -23.08
C ASN A 156 18.11 -11.11 -21.67
N GLY A 157 17.27 -11.28 -20.66
CA GLY A 157 17.66 -11.26 -19.24
C GLY A 157 17.99 -9.88 -18.71
N GLN A 158 17.72 -8.82 -19.45
CA GLN A 158 17.97 -7.45 -19.02
C GLN A 158 16.68 -6.65 -18.95
N LEU A 159 16.52 -5.92 -17.86
CA LEU A 159 15.45 -4.94 -17.73
C LEU A 159 15.55 -3.89 -18.84
N VAL A 160 14.51 -3.78 -19.67
CA VAL A 160 14.40 -2.74 -20.70
C VAL A 160 13.35 -1.70 -20.36
N GLU A 161 12.38 -2.05 -19.51
CA GLU A 161 11.25 -1.19 -19.20
C GLU A 161 10.69 -1.43 -17.79
N ASN A 162 10.35 -0.37 -17.07
CA ASN A 162 9.54 -0.44 -15.85
C ASN A 162 8.14 0.14 -16.11
N GLY A 163 7.16 -0.33 -15.36
CA GLY A 163 5.81 0.22 -15.41
C GLY A 163 5.02 -0.03 -14.14
N ILE A 164 3.76 0.39 -14.20
CA ILE A 164 2.79 0.25 -13.12
C ILE A 164 1.61 -0.56 -13.64
N ILE A 165 1.13 -1.50 -12.82
CA ILE A 165 -0.07 -2.28 -13.12
C ILE A 165 -1.32 -1.46 -12.81
N ASN A 166 -2.25 -1.44 -13.74
CA ASN A 166 -3.55 -0.80 -13.59
C ASN A 166 -4.67 -1.80 -13.91
N LEU A 167 -5.75 -1.78 -13.13
CA LEU A 167 -6.96 -2.53 -13.43
C LEU A 167 -7.90 -1.67 -14.28
N ARG A 168 -8.33 -2.19 -15.44
CA ARG A 168 -9.22 -1.52 -16.40
C ARG A 168 -10.47 -2.33 -16.65
N SER A 169 -11.66 -1.73 -16.74
CA SER A 169 -12.88 -2.48 -17.07
C SER A 169 -12.91 -2.99 -18.53
N LYS A 170 -13.52 -4.16 -18.77
CA LYS A 170 -13.56 -4.93 -20.04
C LYS A 170 -14.18 -4.22 -21.26
N SER A 171 -14.62 -2.96 -21.16
CA SER A 171 -15.52 -2.33 -22.15
C SER A 171 -14.84 -1.52 -23.27
N LYS A 172 -13.52 -1.61 -23.46
CA LYS A 172 -12.81 -0.91 -24.54
C LYS A 172 -11.66 -1.72 -25.13
N THR A 173 -11.47 -1.61 -26.45
CA THR A 173 -10.31 -2.12 -27.19
C THR A 173 -9.00 -1.70 -26.50
N ALA A 174 -8.03 -2.62 -26.49
CA ALA A 174 -6.72 -2.46 -25.88
C ALA A 174 -5.63 -2.64 -26.94
N LYS A 175 -4.43 -2.14 -26.66
CA LYS A 175 -3.28 -2.37 -27.54
C LYS A 175 -2.76 -3.77 -27.23
N ALA A 176 -2.48 -4.56 -28.26
CA ALA A 176 -1.64 -5.73 -28.04
C ALA A 176 -0.28 -5.25 -27.51
N PRO A 177 0.35 -5.92 -26.52
CA PRO A 177 1.77 -5.75 -26.29
C PRO A 177 2.48 -5.83 -27.63
N SER A 178 3.30 -4.82 -27.96
CA SER A 178 3.98 -4.81 -29.25
C SER A 178 4.77 -6.11 -29.39
N ASN A 179 4.35 -6.93 -30.35
CA ASN A 179 4.98 -8.18 -30.76
C ASN A 179 5.38 -9.16 -29.63
N GLN A 180 4.50 -9.76 -28.79
CA GLN A 180 4.71 -11.17 -28.28
C GLN A 180 3.83 -11.79 -27.18
N VAL A 181 2.78 -11.17 -26.61
CA VAL A 181 1.83 -11.87 -25.72
C VAL A 181 0.51 -12.08 -26.47
N PRO A 182 -0.09 -13.29 -26.47
CA PRO A 182 -1.30 -13.57 -27.23
C PRO A 182 -2.44 -12.69 -26.72
N CYS A 183 -3.17 -12.07 -27.64
CA CYS A 183 -4.43 -11.44 -27.28
C CYS A 183 -5.36 -12.48 -26.65
N PRO A 184 -5.98 -12.15 -25.51
CA PRO A 184 -6.94 -13.06 -24.92
C PRO A 184 -8.10 -13.32 -25.88
N VAL A 185 -8.50 -14.59 -26.02
CA VAL A 185 -9.45 -15.04 -27.04
C VAL A 185 -10.82 -14.39 -26.79
N GLY A 186 -11.23 -13.50 -27.70
CA GLY A 186 -12.45 -12.70 -27.62
C GLY A 186 -12.23 -11.19 -27.56
N THR A 187 -10.99 -10.73 -27.64
CA THR A 187 -10.60 -9.31 -27.55
C THR A 187 -10.03 -8.82 -28.87
N ASP A 188 -10.57 -7.73 -29.43
CA ASP A 188 -9.97 -7.01 -30.56
C ASP A 188 -8.79 -6.18 -30.05
N CYS A 189 -7.57 -6.58 -30.42
CA CYS A 189 -6.35 -5.84 -30.12
C CYS A 189 -5.93 -4.99 -31.32
N ASP A 190 -5.73 -3.70 -31.11
CA ASP A 190 -5.29 -2.78 -32.15
C ASP A 190 -3.75 -2.76 -32.23
N THR A 191 -3.19 -2.89 -33.45
CA THR A 191 -1.73 -2.92 -33.69
C THR A 191 -1.12 -1.54 -33.93
N ASP A 192 -1.92 -0.46 -33.90
CA ASP A 192 -1.45 0.87 -34.26
C ASP A 192 -0.66 1.61 -33.14
N THR A 193 0.34 2.36 -33.58
CA THR A 193 1.49 2.91 -32.84
C THR A 193 1.19 3.99 -31.76
N GLY A 194 -0.06 4.20 -31.36
CA GLY A 194 -0.44 5.15 -30.29
C GLY A 194 -0.24 4.60 -28.86
N GLY A 195 0.14 5.44 -27.90
CA GLY A 195 0.51 5.05 -26.52
C GLY A 195 -0.64 4.55 -25.62
N GLY A 196 -1.07 3.30 -25.80
CA GLY A 196 -2.09 2.62 -24.99
C GLY A 196 -1.53 1.53 -24.06
N ALA A 197 -2.32 1.16 -23.05
CA ALA A 197 -2.00 0.15 -22.03
C ALA A 197 -2.03 -1.29 -22.58
N ILE A 198 -1.19 -2.19 -22.05
CA ILE A 198 -0.98 -3.57 -22.51
C ILE A 198 -1.70 -4.58 -21.60
N ASP A 199 -2.53 -5.46 -22.16
CA ASP A 199 -3.25 -6.50 -21.38
C ASP A 199 -2.35 -7.72 -21.08
N LEU A 200 -2.29 -8.18 -19.81
CA LEU A 200 -1.38 -9.26 -19.39
C LEU A 200 -2.00 -10.67 -19.28
N LYS A 201 -3.30 -10.81 -18.93
CA LYS A 201 -4.01 -12.10 -18.91
C LYS A 201 -5.54 -11.98 -18.86
N GLU A 202 -6.22 -13.05 -19.26
CA GLU A 202 -7.66 -13.29 -19.00
C GLU A 202 -7.86 -14.13 -17.72
N VAL A 203 -8.90 -13.83 -16.94
CA VAL A 203 -9.18 -14.49 -15.64
C VAL A 203 -10.07 -15.74 -15.83
N VAL A 204 -9.71 -16.87 -15.20
CA VAL A 204 -10.47 -18.14 -15.23
C VAL A 204 -11.30 -18.37 -13.97
N VAL A 205 -12.48 -18.99 -14.13
CA VAL A 205 -13.48 -19.22 -13.08
C VAL A 205 -13.63 -20.72 -12.74
N ASN A 206 -13.28 -21.10 -11.50
CA ASN A 206 -13.91 -22.07 -10.56
C ASN A 206 -12.85 -22.54 -9.53
N ASN A 207 -13.00 -22.41 -8.20
CA ASN A 207 -14.15 -22.73 -7.36
C ASN A 207 -14.25 -21.76 -6.15
N ASN A 208 -15.42 -21.14 -5.96
CA ASN A 208 -15.81 -20.14 -4.94
C ASN A 208 -15.26 -18.70 -5.05
N TYR A 209 -14.99 -18.24 -6.27
CA TYR A 209 -14.72 -16.83 -6.55
C TYR A 209 -15.99 -16.09 -6.97
N LYS A 210 -16.34 -15.01 -6.27
CA LYS A 210 -17.20 -13.95 -6.83
C LYS A 210 -16.32 -13.10 -7.73
N ASP A 211 -16.61 -13.06 -9.03
CA ASP A 211 -16.03 -12.12 -9.99
C ASP A 211 -15.91 -10.72 -9.35
N PRO A 212 -14.71 -10.16 -9.12
CA PRO A 212 -14.58 -8.73 -8.95
C PRO A 212 -14.69 -8.13 -10.35
N SER A 213 -15.92 -8.19 -10.87
CA SER A 213 -16.50 -7.24 -11.80
C SER A 213 -15.61 -6.82 -12.97
N GLY A 214 -15.32 -7.72 -13.91
CA GLY A 214 -15.06 -7.29 -15.29
C GLY A 214 -13.88 -6.34 -15.51
N TYR A 215 -12.75 -6.56 -14.85
CA TYR A 215 -11.48 -5.84 -15.11
C TYR A 215 -10.45 -6.70 -15.88
N ILE A 216 -9.50 -6.04 -16.52
CA ILE A 216 -8.31 -6.55 -17.22
C ILE A 216 -7.08 -5.90 -16.57
N ILE A 217 -5.99 -6.68 -16.41
CA ILE A 217 -4.71 -6.19 -15.89
C ILE A 217 -3.95 -5.53 -17.04
N THR A 218 -3.70 -4.23 -16.89
CA THR A 218 -3.05 -3.40 -17.89
C THR A 218 -1.71 -2.87 -17.42
N TYR A 219 -0.69 -2.98 -18.25
CA TYR A 219 0.61 -2.36 -18.07
C TYR A 219 0.57 -0.93 -18.63
N ASN A 220 0.94 0.06 -17.81
CA ASN A 220 1.12 1.43 -18.25
C ASN A 220 2.61 1.81 -18.23
N TYR A 221 3.08 2.34 -19.36
CA TYR A 221 4.46 2.72 -19.60
C TYR A 221 4.90 3.87 -18.67
N GLY A 222 6.00 3.63 -17.95
CA GLY A 222 6.62 4.57 -17.03
C GLY A 222 7.77 5.38 -17.63
N GLY A 223 7.72 5.78 -18.90
CA GLY A 223 8.48 6.94 -19.42
C GLY A 223 10.02 6.91 -19.42
N GLY A 224 10.69 5.87 -18.92
CA GLY A 224 12.15 5.84 -18.78
C GLY A 224 12.78 4.68 -19.56
N GLY A 225 13.61 4.99 -20.55
CA GLY A 225 14.49 3.99 -21.17
C GLY A 225 15.61 3.62 -20.20
N TYR A 226 15.68 2.36 -19.80
CA TYR A 226 16.75 1.86 -18.94
C TYR A 226 17.88 1.30 -19.79
N THR A 227 19.12 1.63 -19.40
CA THR A 227 20.33 1.01 -19.93
C THR A 227 21.14 0.49 -18.76
N GLY A 228 21.03 -0.82 -18.46
CA GLY A 228 22.04 -1.54 -17.67
C GLY A 228 21.54 -2.49 -16.56
N GLY A 229 22.04 -3.73 -16.62
CA GLY A 229 22.50 -4.54 -15.48
C GLY A 229 21.48 -5.32 -14.65
N ILE A 230 20.21 -4.91 -14.59
CA ILE A 230 19.23 -5.56 -13.72
C ILE A 230 18.71 -6.84 -14.36
N THR A 231 18.94 -7.97 -13.70
CA THR A 231 18.43 -9.28 -14.12
C THR A 231 17.03 -9.55 -13.54
N PRO A 232 16.27 -10.50 -14.11
CA PRO A 232 15.04 -11.00 -13.52
C PRO A 232 15.19 -11.44 -12.05
N ALA A 233 16.32 -12.09 -11.72
CA ALA A 233 16.62 -12.52 -10.37
C ALA A 233 16.73 -11.32 -9.42
N ASP A 234 17.53 -10.31 -9.78
CA ASP A 234 17.69 -9.07 -9.00
C ASP A 234 16.34 -8.36 -8.80
N TYR A 235 15.52 -8.31 -9.85
CA TYR A 235 14.24 -7.62 -9.81
C TYR A 235 13.24 -8.24 -8.83
N THR A 236 13.32 -9.56 -8.63
CA THR A 236 12.47 -10.33 -7.73
C THR A 236 13.09 -10.55 -6.35
N ASN A 237 14.31 -10.07 -6.12
CA ASN A 237 15.02 -10.26 -4.86
C ASN A 237 14.65 -9.19 -3.82
N HIS A 238 14.77 -9.53 -2.54
CA HIS A 238 14.59 -8.60 -1.43
C HIS A 238 15.83 -7.70 -1.32
N GLY A 239 15.65 -6.40 -1.09
CA GLY A 239 16.74 -5.48 -0.73
C GLY A 239 17.78 -5.11 -1.80
N THR A 240 17.88 -5.81 -2.94
CA THR A 240 18.89 -5.53 -3.97
C THR A 240 18.36 -4.59 -5.06
N GLY A 241 18.66 -3.30 -4.90
CA GLY A 241 19.49 -2.58 -5.87
C GLY A 241 19.06 -2.45 -7.35
N ALA A 242 17.84 -2.79 -7.75
CA ALA A 242 17.29 -2.32 -9.03
C ALA A 242 17.02 -0.80 -8.95
N SER A 243 18.11 -0.03 -8.92
CA SER A 243 18.14 1.43 -8.91
C SER A 243 17.50 1.94 -10.18
N GLY A 244 16.26 2.40 -10.06
CA GLY A 244 15.54 2.96 -11.19
C GLY A 244 14.23 3.61 -10.82
N ILE A 245 13.40 2.95 -10.01
CA ILE A 245 12.29 3.53 -9.21
C ILE A 245 12.01 2.49 -8.11
N THR A 246 12.55 2.69 -6.90
CA THR A 246 11.81 2.26 -5.71
C THR A 246 10.45 2.94 -5.84
N ALA A 247 9.35 2.20 -5.84
CA ALA A 247 8.05 2.82 -5.57
C ALA A 247 8.31 3.70 -4.34
N PRO A 248 8.04 5.01 -4.43
CA PRO A 248 8.51 5.92 -3.40
C PRO A 248 8.05 5.34 -2.08
N THR A 249 9.01 5.09 -1.21
CA THR A 249 8.74 4.61 0.14
C THR A 249 7.66 5.51 0.73
N PRO A 250 6.83 5.03 1.65
CA PRO A 250 5.87 5.91 2.30
C PRO A 250 6.48 7.21 2.82
N ALA A 251 7.75 7.16 3.27
CA ALA A 251 8.57 8.32 3.60
C ALA A 251 8.88 9.25 2.42
N GLU A 252 9.17 8.73 1.22
CA GLU A 252 9.39 9.54 0.01
C GLU A 252 8.09 10.16 -0.54
N ILE A 253 6.96 9.45 -0.46
CA ILE A 253 5.63 10.01 -0.77
C ILE A 253 5.28 11.10 0.22
N ALA A 254 5.58 10.87 1.50
CA ALA A 254 5.40 11.84 2.55
C ALA A 254 6.19 13.13 2.30
N ASP A 255 7.49 13.00 2.05
CA ASP A 255 8.35 14.13 1.69
C ASP A 255 7.85 14.86 0.44
N ALA A 256 7.39 14.13 -0.57
CA ALA A 256 6.86 14.71 -1.80
C ALA A 256 5.55 15.48 -1.54
N LEU A 257 4.64 14.94 -0.73
CA LEU A 257 3.40 15.61 -0.35
C LEU A 257 3.66 16.84 0.50
N GLN A 258 4.55 16.75 1.49
CA GLN A 258 4.91 17.89 2.34
C GLN A 258 5.44 19.08 1.52
N LYS A 259 6.21 18.82 0.46
CA LYS A 259 6.71 19.85 -0.47
C LYS A 259 5.59 20.52 -1.29
N LYS A 260 4.41 19.90 -1.37
CA LYS A 260 3.23 20.38 -2.11
C LYS A 260 2.19 21.06 -1.21
N ILE A 261 2.47 21.18 0.09
CA ILE A 261 1.67 21.96 1.03
C ILE A 261 2.29 23.35 1.18
N ASP A 262 1.65 24.36 0.60
CA ASP A 262 2.06 25.76 0.71
C ASP A 262 1.24 26.47 1.82
N GLY A 263 1.87 26.70 2.97
CA GLY A 263 1.32 27.48 4.08
C GLY A 263 1.84 28.93 4.15
N SER A 264 2.43 29.46 3.07
CA SER A 264 3.09 30.77 3.08
C SER A 264 2.16 31.94 3.43
N LYS A 265 0.85 31.78 3.20
CA LYS A 265 -0.20 32.78 3.44
C LYS A 265 -0.96 32.58 4.77
N LEU A 266 -0.48 31.72 5.65
CA LEU A 266 -1.03 31.56 6.99
C LEU A 266 -0.53 32.64 7.94
N ASP A 267 -1.39 33.06 8.87
CA ASP A 267 -1.00 33.87 10.02
C ASP A 267 0.05 33.15 10.88
N PRO A 268 0.83 33.87 11.71
CA PRO A 268 1.95 33.30 12.46
C PRO A 268 1.60 32.05 13.28
N CYS A 269 0.47 32.05 14.02
CA CYS A 269 0.11 30.89 14.83
C CYS A 269 -0.26 29.64 14.00
N PRO A 270 -1.27 29.67 13.11
CA PRO A 270 -1.60 28.49 12.31
C PRO A 270 -0.44 28.03 11.42
N LYS A 271 0.45 28.94 10.98
CA LYS A 271 1.70 28.58 10.30
C LYS A 271 2.63 27.76 11.21
N ALA A 272 2.87 28.22 12.44
CA ALA A 272 3.69 27.48 13.41
C ALA A 272 3.09 26.11 13.78
N VAL A 273 1.76 26.00 13.80
CA VAL A 273 1.06 24.73 14.00
C VAL A 273 1.26 23.80 12.81
N LEU A 274 1.11 24.31 11.57
CA LEU A 274 1.34 23.52 10.36
C LEU A 274 2.79 22.99 10.28
N GLU A 275 3.79 23.84 10.57
CA GLU A 275 5.19 23.39 10.57
C GLU A 275 5.46 22.35 11.66
N GLN A 276 4.82 22.46 12.82
CA GLN A 276 4.94 21.42 13.86
C GLN A 276 4.30 20.10 13.41
N LEU A 277 3.16 20.14 12.71
CA LEU A 277 2.51 18.94 12.16
C LEU A 277 3.36 18.27 11.07
N LYS A 278 4.04 19.04 10.22
CA LYS A 278 4.95 18.52 9.18
C LYS A 278 6.20 17.83 9.77
N ASN A 279 6.64 18.26 10.95
CA ASN A 279 7.84 17.74 11.61
C ASN A 279 7.55 16.62 12.64
N ALA A 280 6.30 16.16 12.77
CA ALA A 280 5.94 15.09 13.69
C ALA A 280 6.39 13.70 13.16
N THR A 281 6.98 12.88 14.03
CA THR A 281 7.70 11.65 13.64
C THR A 281 6.82 10.44 13.31
N ASN A 282 5.66 10.26 13.97
CA ASN A 282 4.79 9.09 13.74
C ASN A 282 3.39 9.46 13.22
N VAL A 283 3.08 10.75 13.15
CA VAL A 283 1.82 11.26 12.60
C VAL A 283 2.04 12.55 11.82
N ASP A 284 2.98 12.49 10.87
CA ASP A 284 2.99 13.35 9.69
C ASP A 284 1.62 13.30 9.01
N ILE A 285 1.15 14.43 8.46
CA ILE A 285 0.01 14.48 7.53
C ILE A 285 0.09 13.35 6.50
N ALA A 286 1.28 13.05 6.00
CA ALA A 286 1.47 11.95 5.08
C ALA A 286 1.34 10.56 5.73
N ALA A 287 1.76 10.37 6.98
CA ALA A 287 1.52 9.12 7.72
C ALA A 287 0.03 8.93 8.03
N ILE A 288 -0.71 10.03 8.27
CA ILE A 288 -2.19 9.98 8.32
C ILE A 288 -2.71 9.50 6.96
N LEU A 289 -2.28 10.12 5.87
CA LEU A 289 -2.74 9.76 4.52
C LEU A 289 -2.31 8.36 4.10
N GLU A 290 -1.16 7.88 4.54
CA GLU A 290 -0.68 6.50 4.35
C GLU A 290 -1.55 5.50 5.10
N LYS A 291 -1.89 5.76 6.37
CA LYS A 291 -2.87 4.96 7.13
C LYS A 291 -4.24 4.92 6.44
N LEU A 292 -4.49 5.89 5.56
CA LEU A 292 -5.68 6.01 4.73
C LEU A 292 -5.42 5.49 3.31
N GLY A 293 -4.41 4.64 3.09
CA GLY A 293 -4.12 4.00 1.81
C GLY A 293 -3.65 4.94 0.70
N SER A 294 -3.33 6.20 1.02
CA SER A 294 -2.89 7.17 0.02
C SER A 294 -1.41 7.00 -0.32
N SER A 295 -1.15 6.68 -1.58
CA SER A 295 0.16 6.86 -2.22
C SER A 295 0.22 8.14 -3.07
N LYS A 296 -0.72 9.07 -2.87
CA LYS A 296 -0.96 10.19 -3.79
C LYS A 296 -0.37 11.50 -3.33
N VAL A 297 0.19 12.21 -4.29
CA VAL A 297 0.70 13.57 -4.13
C VAL A 297 -0.30 14.53 -4.78
N PHE A 298 -0.91 15.39 -3.97
CA PHE A 298 -1.75 16.51 -4.41
C PHE A 298 -1.21 17.83 -3.87
N THR A 299 -1.59 18.94 -4.48
CA THR A 299 -1.15 20.28 -4.07
C THR A 299 -2.21 20.93 -3.19
N VAL A 300 -1.77 21.51 -2.07
CA VAL A 300 -2.65 22.25 -1.16
C VAL A 300 -2.06 23.62 -0.89
N THR A 301 -2.84 24.66 -1.16
CA THR A 301 -2.53 26.02 -0.69
C THR A 301 -3.34 26.31 0.55
N ILE A 302 -2.69 26.69 1.64
CA ILE A 302 -3.32 27.00 2.92
C ILE A 302 -3.15 28.50 3.22
N ALA A 303 -4.25 29.19 3.48
CA ALA A 303 -4.25 30.62 3.75
C ALA A 303 -5.15 30.99 4.93
N SER A 304 -4.76 32.03 5.67
CA SER A 304 -5.66 32.66 6.64
C SER A 304 -6.71 33.50 5.92
N SER A 305 -7.93 33.51 6.45
CA SER A 305 -9.04 34.28 5.88
C SER A 305 -10.00 34.78 6.97
N SER A 306 -10.36 36.07 6.92
CA SER A 306 -11.41 36.64 7.76
C SER A 306 -12.83 36.45 7.20
N VAL A 307 -12.92 36.02 5.94
CA VAL A 307 -14.18 35.95 5.19
C VAL A 307 -14.98 34.68 5.50
N ILE A 308 -14.33 33.64 6.00
CA ILE A 308 -15.00 32.39 6.36
C ILE A 308 -15.55 32.45 7.80
N SER A 309 -16.82 32.08 7.96
CA SER A 309 -17.52 32.04 9.25
C SER A 309 -17.24 30.76 10.06
N ARG A 310 -16.74 29.71 9.41
CA ARG A 310 -16.35 28.44 10.01
C ARG A 310 -14.89 28.47 10.46
N PRO A 311 -14.45 27.60 11.39
CA PRO A 311 -13.05 27.52 11.83
C PRO A 311 -12.05 27.31 10.70
N ALA A 312 -12.43 26.47 9.73
CA ALA A 312 -11.68 26.19 8.52
C ALA A 312 -12.61 25.69 7.41
N SER A 313 -12.09 25.63 6.18
CA SER A 313 -12.79 25.03 5.03
C SER A 313 -11.82 24.66 3.91
N ALA A 314 -11.96 23.46 3.37
CA ALA A 314 -11.33 22.98 2.15
C ALA A 314 -12.21 23.20 0.92
N SER A 315 -11.60 23.46 -0.23
CA SER A 315 -12.28 23.64 -1.51
C SER A 315 -11.41 23.19 -2.69
N SER A 316 -12.06 22.79 -3.79
CA SER A 316 -11.39 22.55 -5.07
C SER A 316 -11.09 23.85 -5.79
N THR A 317 -9.92 23.92 -6.44
CA THR A 317 -9.56 25.02 -7.35
C THR A 317 -10.23 24.90 -8.72
N GLY A 318 -10.93 23.79 -8.99
CA GLY A 318 -11.39 23.41 -10.33
C GLY A 318 -10.29 22.75 -11.17
N VAL A 319 -9.05 22.73 -10.69
CA VAL A 319 -7.93 21.98 -11.29
C VAL A 319 -7.76 20.66 -10.52
N PRO A 320 -7.72 19.50 -11.20
CA PRO A 320 -7.54 18.22 -10.54
C PRO A 320 -6.28 18.18 -9.66
N ASN A 321 -6.41 17.59 -8.47
CA ASN A 321 -5.32 17.44 -7.48
C ASN A 321 -4.73 18.78 -6.98
N ASN A 322 -5.51 19.86 -7.05
CA ASN A 322 -5.13 21.16 -6.52
C ASN A 322 -6.26 21.78 -5.68
N TYR A 323 -5.97 22.01 -4.40
CA TYR A 323 -6.98 22.38 -3.40
C TYR A 323 -6.54 23.58 -2.58
N ASN A 324 -7.54 24.28 -2.04
CA ASN A 324 -7.35 25.38 -1.11
C ASN A 324 -7.92 25.01 0.26
N ILE A 325 -7.17 25.30 1.32
CA ILE A 325 -7.66 25.32 2.69
C ILE A 325 -7.64 26.77 3.20
N SER A 326 -8.79 27.23 3.68
CA SER A 326 -8.91 28.52 4.38
C SER A 326 -9.00 28.28 5.88
N ILE A 327 -8.16 28.94 6.66
CA ILE A 327 -8.20 28.93 8.13
C ILE A 327 -8.74 30.27 8.64
N SER A 328 -9.75 30.24 9.50
CA SER A 328 -10.42 31.47 9.91
C SER A 328 -9.58 32.28 10.88
N SER A 329 -9.34 33.54 10.56
CA SER A 329 -8.69 34.49 11.47
C SER A 329 -9.62 34.97 12.59
N ASN A 330 -10.91 34.61 12.56
CA ASN A 330 -11.91 35.08 13.52
C ASN A 330 -11.81 34.40 14.90
N TYR A 331 -11.10 33.27 14.99
CA TYR A 331 -10.89 32.51 16.23
C TYR A 331 -9.61 32.97 16.93
N THR A 332 -9.59 34.22 17.38
CA THR A 332 -8.37 34.90 17.88
C THR A 332 -7.83 34.31 19.18
N SER A 333 -8.70 33.74 20.03
CA SER A 333 -8.32 33.09 21.28
C SER A 333 -8.14 31.58 21.18
N ALA A 334 -8.29 30.98 20.00
CA ALA A 334 -8.18 29.54 19.84
C ALA A 334 -6.82 28.99 20.30
N THR A 335 -6.84 27.75 20.80
CA THR A 335 -5.63 27.03 21.14
C THR A 335 -4.91 26.51 19.88
N ARG A 336 -3.61 26.24 20.01
CA ARG A 336 -2.82 25.56 18.99
C ARG A 336 -3.39 24.20 18.63
N LEU A 337 -3.95 23.49 19.63
CA LEU A 337 -4.55 22.18 19.45
C LEU A 337 -5.84 22.26 18.60
N PHE A 338 -6.67 23.28 18.82
CA PHE A 338 -7.82 23.58 17.97
C PHE A 338 -7.41 23.83 16.52
N ARG A 339 -6.37 24.64 16.31
CA ARG A 339 -5.84 24.92 14.96
C ARG A 339 -5.30 23.66 14.29
N ALA A 340 -4.60 22.81 15.03
CA ALA A 340 -4.10 21.54 14.53
C ALA A 340 -5.25 20.61 14.09
N SER A 341 -6.30 20.51 14.90
CA SER A 341 -7.48 19.70 14.60
C SER A 341 -8.15 20.14 13.30
N ASN A 342 -8.34 21.45 13.10
CA ASN A 342 -8.92 21.98 11.88
C ASN A 342 -8.03 21.73 10.65
N LEU A 343 -6.71 21.94 10.75
CA LEU A 343 -5.78 21.67 9.64
C LEU A 343 -5.83 20.21 9.19
N LEU A 344 -5.80 19.27 10.14
CA LEU A 344 -5.88 17.85 9.87
C LEU A 344 -7.23 17.46 9.24
N HIS A 345 -8.32 18.01 9.76
CA HIS A 345 -9.67 17.79 9.23
C HIS A 345 -9.78 18.22 7.77
N GLU A 346 -9.36 19.45 7.45
CA GLU A 346 -9.43 19.98 6.10
C GLU A 346 -8.48 19.26 5.12
N MET A 347 -7.33 18.78 5.61
CA MET A 347 -6.41 17.99 4.80
C MET A 347 -7.05 16.66 4.34
N ILE A 348 -7.85 16.03 5.21
CA ILE A 348 -8.61 14.83 4.85
C ILE A 348 -9.68 15.15 3.79
N HIS A 349 -10.32 16.33 3.85
CA HIS A 349 -11.19 16.77 2.76
C HIS A 349 -10.45 16.90 1.42
N CYS A 350 -9.26 17.51 1.41
CA CYS A 350 -8.42 17.57 0.20
C CYS A 350 -8.08 16.18 -0.33
N TYR A 351 -7.76 15.22 0.54
CA TYR A 351 -7.54 13.84 0.13
C TYR A 351 -8.77 13.23 -0.54
N PHE A 352 -9.96 13.38 0.02
CA PHE A 352 -11.18 12.89 -0.64
C PHE A 352 -11.48 13.57 -1.97
N PHE A 353 -11.17 14.87 -2.10
CA PHE A 353 -11.28 15.53 -3.39
C PHE A 353 -10.33 14.89 -4.42
N SER A 354 -9.14 14.45 -4.02
CA SER A 354 -8.22 13.73 -4.94
C SER A 354 -8.79 12.41 -5.43
N LEU A 355 -9.44 11.64 -4.55
CA LEU A 355 -10.13 10.41 -4.95
C LEU A 355 -11.26 10.69 -5.96
N VAL A 356 -12.01 11.77 -5.76
CA VAL A 356 -13.08 12.19 -6.68
C VAL A 356 -12.52 12.66 -8.03
N ASP A 357 -11.42 13.41 -8.03
CA ASP A 357 -10.75 13.87 -9.24
C ASP A 357 -10.23 12.68 -10.06
N ASP A 358 -9.59 11.71 -9.40
CA ASP A 358 -9.10 10.50 -10.05
C ASP A 358 -10.23 9.64 -10.62
N TYR A 359 -11.32 9.50 -9.86
CA TYR A 359 -12.50 8.80 -10.36
C TYR A 359 -13.05 9.52 -11.59
N THR A 360 -13.13 10.85 -11.55
CA THR A 360 -13.66 11.65 -12.67
C THR A 360 -12.75 11.52 -13.90
N ALA A 361 -11.43 11.52 -13.71
CA ALA A 361 -10.45 11.38 -14.78
C ALA A 361 -10.43 9.96 -15.40
N LYS A 362 -10.53 8.92 -14.58
CA LYS A 362 -10.34 7.52 -15.00
C LYS A 362 -11.66 6.75 -15.19
N ASN A 363 -12.77 7.31 -14.71
CA ASN A 363 -14.07 6.63 -14.56
C ASN A 363 -13.94 5.25 -13.89
N ASN A 364 -13.02 5.14 -12.92
CA ASN A 364 -12.68 3.88 -12.26
C ASN A 364 -13.23 3.87 -10.83
N PRO A 365 -14.33 3.15 -10.54
CA PRO A 365 -14.91 3.08 -9.20
C PRO A 365 -13.98 2.40 -8.18
N ALA A 366 -13.00 1.60 -8.64
CA ALA A 366 -12.04 0.92 -7.76
C ALA A 366 -11.20 1.88 -6.90
N ILE A 367 -11.15 3.17 -7.25
CA ILE A 367 -10.49 4.23 -6.47
C ILE A 367 -11.11 4.38 -5.08
N PHE A 368 -12.35 3.93 -4.89
CA PHE A 368 -13.04 3.97 -3.61
C PHE A 368 -13.19 2.59 -2.95
N ASN A 369 -12.46 1.56 -3.39
CA ASN A 369 -12.58 0.22 -2.81
C ASN A 369 -12.30 0.20 -1.30
N ASP A 370 -11.38 1.04 -0.84
CA ASP A 370 -11.04 1.19 0.58
C ASP A 370 -11.95 2.17 1.31
N PHE A 371 -12.86 2.85 0.58
CA PHE A 371 -13.81 3.84 1.10
C PHE A 371 -15.25 3.54 0.65
N PRO A 372 -15.79 2.36 1.00
CA PRO A 372 -17.10 1.92 0.52
C PRO A 372 -18.23 2.89 0.91
N THR A 373 -18.10 3.60 2.03
CA THR A 373 -19.09 4.61 2.46
C THR A 373 -19.02 5.86 1.58
N LEU A 374 -17.80 6.35 1.30
CA LEU A 374 -17.57 7.47 0.40
C LEU A 374 -18.04 7.13 -1.02
N PHE A 375 -17.76 5.91 -1.49
CA PHE A 375 -18.20 5.40 -2.77
C PHE A 375 -19.73 5.38 -2.88
N GLN A 376 -20.40 4.73 -1.93
CA GLN A 376 -21.85 4.55 -1.97
C GLN A 376 -22.56 5.90 -1.97
N LYS A 377 -22.13 6.85 -1.13
CA LYS A 377 -22.75 8.17 -1.09
C LYS A 377 -22.36 9.06 -2.27
N PHE A 378 -21.19 8.87 -2.88
CA PHE A 378 -20.85 9.51 -4.16
C PHE A 378 -21.80 9.03 -5.27
N VAL A 379 -22.06 7.73 -5.33
CA VAL A 379 -23.06 7.12 -6.22
C VAL A 379 -24.45 7.71 -5.93
N ASP A 380 -24.90 7.75 -4.67
CA ASP A 380 -26.20 8.31 -4.27
C ASP A 380 -26.34 9.84 -4.51
N LYS A 381 -25.22 10.56 -4.64
CA LYS A 381 -25.19 11.99 -5.01
C LYS A 381 -25.23 12.19 -6.52
N LYS A 382 -24.56 11.33 -7.29
CA LYS A 382 -24.53 11.34 -8.76
C LYS A 382 -25.86 10.82 -9.35
N TYR A 383 -26.57 9.98 -8.61
CA TYR A 383 -27.89 9.44 -8.95
C TYR A 383 -28.91 9.80 -7.84
N PRO A 384 -29.82 10.76 -8.05
CA PRO A 384 -30.38 11.59 -6.98
C PRO A 384 -31.30 10.88 -5.97
N GLY A 385 -31.04 11.14 -4.68
CA GLY A 385 -31.89 10.76 -3.55
C GLY A 385 -31.33 11.02 -2.14
N SER A 386 -30.03 11.33 -1.97
CA SER A 386 -29.39 11.47 -0.65
C SER A 386 -28.88 12.89 -0.35
N LYS A 387 -29.30 13.45 0.79
CA LYS A 387 -28.75 14.68 1.40
C LYS A 387 -27.90 14.31 2.62
N ALA A 388 -26.67 13.83 2.40
CA ALA A 388 -25.67 13.67 3.45
C ALA A 388 -24.27 13.80 2.85
N SER A 389 -23.34 14.41 3.59
CA SER A 389 -21.98 14.61 3.10
C SER A 389 -21.17 13.32 3.17
N ALA A 390 -20.97 12.66 2.03
CA ALA A 390 -20.31 11.36 1.87
C ALA A 390 -18.97 11.23 2.63
N HIS A 391 -18.18 12.30 2.58
CA HIS A 391 -16.89 12.35 3.23
C HIS A 391 -16.97 12.42 4.76
N HIS A 392 -18.02 12.98 5.34
CA HIS A 392 -18.12 13.10 6.80
C HIS A 392 -18.46 11.77 7.47
N ASP A 393 -19.24 10.90 6.82
CA ASP A 393 -19.50 9.55 7.31
C ASP A 393 -18.24 8.67 7.25
N GLU A 394 -17.48 8.78 6.16
CA GLU A 394 -16.20 8.10 6.03
C GLU A 394 -15.22 8.60 7.11
N MET A 395 -15.13 9.91 7.35
CA MET A 395 -14.35 10.52 8.45
C MET A 395 -14.70 9.97 9.82
N ALA A 396 -16.00 9.90 10.13
CA ALA A 396 -16.51 9.42 11.40
C ALA A 396 -16.16 7.96 11.68
N ASN A 397 -16.11 7.11 10.66
CA ASN A 397 -15.88 5.67 10.80
C ASN A 397 -14.39 5.31 10.81
N THR A 398 -13.57 6.06 10.07
CA THR A 398 -12.19 5.63 9.78
C THR A 398 -11.13 6.63 10.29
N TYR A 399 -11.47 7.92 10.47
CA TYR A 399 -10.46 8.99 10.57
C TYR A 399 -10.40 9.65 11.95
N VAL A 400 -11.46 9.56 12.75
CA VAL A 400 -11.50 10.15 14.10
C VAL A 400 -10.32 9.67 14.96
N ASN A 401 -10.02 8.37 14.93
CA ASN A 401 -8.90 7.82 15.71
C ASN A 401 -7.55 8.25 15.11
N ALA A 402 -7.43 8.35 13.79
CA ALA A 402 -6.20 8.83 13.15
C ALA A 402 -5.92 10.30 13.50
N ILE A 403 -6.95 11.17 13.42
CA ILE A 403 -6.86 12.57 13.83
C ILE A 403 -6.59 12.66 15.34
N GLY A 404 -7.27 11.85 16.17
CA GLY A 404 -7.06 11.83 17.62
C GLY A 404 -5.63 11.45 18.00
N ALA A 405 -5.05 10.44 17.34
CA ALA A 405 -3.66 10.04 17.53
C ALA A 405 -2.68 11.15 17.12
N ALA A 406 -2.94 11.81 15.98
CA ALA A 406 -2.17 12.96 15.53
C ALA A 406 -2.17 14.10 16.54
N LEU A 407 -3.35 14.43 17.06
CA LEU A 407 -3.51 15.49 18.05
C LEU A 407 -2.84 15.15 19.37
N GLN A 408 -2.88 13.89 19.79
CA GLN A 408 -2.17 13.42 20.98
C GLN A 408 -0.66 13.59 20.85
N GLU A 409 -0.07 13.14 19.74
CA GLU A 409 1.36 13.31 19.49
C GLU A 409 1.73 14.79 19.36
N PHE A 410 0.94 15.58 18.62
CA PHE A 410 1.16 17.01 18.49
C PHE A 410 1.23 17.72 19.86
N GLN A 411 0.35 17.35 20.78
CA GLN A 411 0.26 17.96 22.10
C GLN A 411 1.35 17.46 23.06
N THR A 412 1.65 16.15 23.03
CA THR A 412 2.47 15.48 24.06
C THR A 412 3.90 15.16 23.62
N GLY A 413 4.16 15.16 22.31
CA GLY A 413 5.37 14.62 21.70
C GLY A 413 5.46 13.09 21.75
N LEU A 414 4.43 12.39 22.24
CA LEU A 414 4.42 10.94 22.37
C LEU A 414 3.46 10.33 21.34
N PRO A 415 3.95 9.44 20.47
CA PRO A 415 3.12 8.80 19.47
C PRO A 415 2.14 7.82 20.11
N VAL A 416 0.94 7.71 19.52
CA VAL A 416 0.02 6.63 19.85
C VAL A 416 0.41 5.40 19.01
N PRO A 417 0.69 4.23 19.62
CA PRO A 417 1.04 3.02 18.87
C PRO A 417 -0.02 2.66 17.82
N TYR A 418 0.42 2.03 16.74
CA TYR A 418 -0.48 1.63 15.66
C TYR A 418 -1.57 0.68 16.15
N GLY A 419 -2.83 0.96 15.81
CA GLY A 419 -3.99 0.19 16.24
C GLY A 419 -4.51 0.52 17.65
N GLU A 420 -3.79 1.34 18.42
CA GLU A 420 -4.28 1.79 19.73
C GLU A 420 -5.26 2.94 19.62
N ILE A 421 -6.17 3.01 20.59
CA ILE A 421 -7.17 4.07 20.67
C ILE A 421 -6.52 5.28 21.36
N PRO A 422 -6.45 6.45 20.70
CA PRO A 422 -5.96 7.66 21.33
C PRO A 422 -6.85 8.10 22.49
N ASN A 423 -6.31 8.91 23.40
CA ASN A 423 -7.06 9.42 24.54
C ASN A 423 -8.34 10.16 24.08
N GLN A 424 -9.44 9.93 24.80
CA GLN A 424 -10.77 10.47 24.49
C GLN A 424 -10.76 11.99 24.26
N ILE A 425 -9.92 12.74 24.97
CA ILE A 425 -9.86 14.20 24.81
C ILE A 425 -9.50 14.59 23.36
N TYR A 426 -8.64 13.83 22.69
CA TYR A 426 -8.23 14.10 21.32
C TYR A 426 -9.23 13.57 20.29
N THR A 427 -9.91 12.44 20.56
CA THR A 427 -10.99 11.97 19.69
C THR A 427 -12.23 12.83 19.80
N ASP A 428 -12.52 13.41 20.96
CA ASP A 428 -13.57 14.40 21.13
C ASP A 428 -13.29 15.65 20.28
N LEU A 429 -12.04 16.11 20.20
CA LEU A 429 -11.67 17.20 19.28
C LEU A 429 -11.88 16.83 17.81
N ALA A 430 -11.48 15.62 17.41
CA ALA A 430 -11.71 15.11 16.06
C ALA A 430 -13.21 15.01 15.72
N TRP A 431 -14.03 14.51 16.65
CA TRP A 431 -15.48 14.47 16.51
C TRP A 431 -16.12 15.86 16.46
N GLY A 432 -15.58 16.83 17.20
CA GLY A 432 -16.05 18.21 17.19
C GLY A 432 -15.96 18.87 15.82
N GLY A 433 -14.94 18.53 15.02
CA GLY A 433 -14.86 18.95 13.61
C GLY A 433 -15.98 18.40 12.73
N LEU A 434 -16.65 17.33 13.16
CA LEU A 434 -17.78 16.70 12.47
C LEU A 434 -19.14 17.12 13.06
N GLN A 435 -19.20 18.10 13.98
CA GLN A 435 -20.42 18.44 14.73
C GLN A 435 -21.63 18.81 13.86
N GLU A 436 -21.40 19.30 12.65
CA GLU A 436 -22.44 19.66 11.69
C GLU A 436 -22.85 18.50 10.76
N ALA A 437 -22.15 17.37 10.82
CA ALA A 437 -22.43 16.22 9.99
C ALA A 437 -23.60 15.40 10.56
N PRO A 438 -24.51 14.86 9.72
CA PRO A 438 -25.61 14.02 10.19
C PRO A 438 -25.17 12.82 11.03
N ILE A 439 -24.01 12.21 10.71
CA ILE A 439 -23.47 11.07 11.46
C ILE A 439 -23.12 11.44 12.91
N PHE A 440 -22.69 12.68 13.16
CA PHE A 440 -22.41 13.14 14.51
C PHE A 440 -23.68 13.19 15.34
N GLN A 441 -24.75 13.80 14.80
CA GLN A 441 -26.04 13.91 15.47
C GLN A 441 -26.68 12.54 15.69
N ALA A 442 -26.54 11.62 14.73
CA ALA A 442 -27.05 10.25 14.86
C ALA A 442 -26.32 9.46 15.95
N LYS A 443 -25.00 9.63 16.07
CA LYS A 443 -24.15 8.91 17.03
C LYS A 443 -24.19 9.51 18.43
N PHE A 444 -24.28 10.84 18.52
CA PHE A 444 -24.32 11.60 19.76
C PHE A 444 -25.56 12.49 19.73
N PRO A 445 -26.73 11.97 20.15
CA PRO A 445 -27.95 12.76 20.18
C PRO A 445 -27.78 14.04 20.99
N GLU A 446 -28.36 15.13 20.51
CA GLU A 446 -28.30 16.43 21.17
C GLU A 446 -28.74 16.33 22.64
N GLY A 447 -27.96 16.94 23.53
CA GLY A 447 -28.19 16.90 24.97
C GLY A 447 -27.66 15.66 25.70
N SER A 448 -27.16 14.64 24.99
CA SER A 448 -26.44 13.51 25.62
C SER A 448 -25.16 13.95 26.33
N LEU A 449 -24.66 13.12 27.26
CA LEU A 449 -23.41 13.41 27.99
C LEU A 449 -22.23 13.50 27.02
N GLU A 450 -22.17 12.61 26.04
CA GLU A 450 -21.15 12.58 25.00
C GLU A 450 -21.24 13.81 24.09
N TYR A 451 -22.44 14.18 23.64
CA TYR A 451 -22.64 15.40 22.85
C TYR A 451 -22.12 16.63 23.59
N ASN A 452 -22.54 16.83 24.84
CA ASN A 452 -22.14 17.97 25.64
C ASN A 452 -20.63 18.00 25.92
N ARG A 453 -20.01 16.83 26.14
CA ARG A 453 -18.56 16.68 26.31
C ARG A 453 -17.81 17.06 25.04
N ILE A 454 -18.21 16.52 23.90
CA ILE A 454 -17.54 16.77 22.61
C ILE A 454 -17.65 18.25 22.21
N ILE A 455 -18.87 18.80 22.24
CA ILE A 455 -19.12 20.21 21.91
C ILE A 455 -18.43 21.14 22.90
N GLY A 456 -18.45 20.81 24.20
CA GLY A 456 -17.74 21.54 25.23
C GLY A 456 -16.23 21.58 25.00
N ARG A 457 -15.65 20.43 24.65
CA ARG A 457 -14.23 20.30 24.30
C ARG A 457 -13.88 21.12 23.06
N TYR A 458 -14.61 20.94 21.97
CA TYR A 458 -14.34 21.62 20.70
C TYR A 458 -14.48 23.14 20.82
N ASN A 459 -15.58 23.62 21.41
CA ASN A 459 -15.80 25.04 21.61
C ASN A 459 -14.87 25.63 22.66
N GLY A 460 -14.57 24.88 23.73
CA GLY A 460 -13.63 25.35 24.76
C GLY A 460 -12.25 25.61 24.18
N GLU A 461 -11.74 24.73 23.32
CA GLU A 461 -10.48 24.90 22.60
C GLU A 461 -10.55 26.03 21.56
N SER A 462 -11.72 26.31 20.97
CA SER A 462 -11.90 27.37 19.97
C SER A 462 -11.84 28.77 20.54
N VAL A 463 -12.24 28.94 21.81
CA VAL A 463 -12.19 30.24 22.53
C VAL A 463 -11.20 30.27 23.68
N ASN A 464 -10.50 29.17 23.96
CA ASN A 464 -9.64 28.97 25.12
C ASN A 464 -10.33 29.32 26.46
N SER A 465 -11.53 28.78 26.67
CA SER A 465 -12.32 28.92 27.90
C SER A 465 -13.02 27.62 28.26
N THR A 466 -13.36 27.44 29.53
CA THR A 466 -14.16 26.28 29.97
C THR A 466 -15.58 26.37 29.41
N ILE A 467 -16.03 25.35 28.69
CA ILE A 467 -17.39 25.23 28.15
C ILE A 467 -17.93 23.84 28.50
N ASN A 468 -19.17 23.76 29.02
CA ASN A 468 -19.80 22.52 29.46
C ASN A 468 -18.91 21.66 30.39
N GLY A 469 -18.17 22.31 31.29
CA GLY A 469 -17.24 21.65 32.21
C GLY A 469 -15.95 21.12 31.57
N GLN A 470 -15.75 21.31 30.26
CA GLN A 470 -14.53 20.93 29.56
C GLN A 470 -13.53 22.09 29.57
N VAL A 471 -12.40 21.89 30.24
CA VAL A 471 -11.29 22.86 30.30
C VAL A 471 -10.36 22.63 29.11
N PRO A 472 -10.02 23.66 28.30
CA PRO A 472 -9.08 23.53 27.20
C PRO A 472 -7.72 23.04 27.70
N ILE A 473 -7.13 22.07 27.00
CA ILE A 473 -5.80 21.54 27.26
C ILE A 473 -4.76 22.10 26.28
N GLY A 474 -5.19 22.60 25.12
CA GLY A 474 -4.31 23.21 24.14
C GLY A 474 -3.69 24.51 24.66
N LYS A 475 -2.44 24.78 24.27
CA LYS A 475 -1.80 26.06 24.58
C LYS A 475 -2.44 27.18 23.72
N PRO A 476 -2.64 28.40 24.26
CA PRO A 476 -3.15 29.52 23.48
C PRO A 476 -2.26 29.85 22.27
N CYS A 477 -2.85 30.32 21.19
CA CYS A 477 -2.14 30.98 20.09
C CYS A 477 -1.62 32.35 20.54
N THR A 478 -0.55 32.38 21.34
CA THR A 478 0.16 33.62 21.67
C THR A 478 1.23 33.88 20.62
N ILE A 479 1.17 35.06 20.00
CA ILE A 479 2.26 35.60 19.18
C ILE A 479 3.24 36.19 20.19
N ASN A 480 4.34 35.49 20.47
CA ASN A 480 5.50 36.13 21.13
C ASN A 480 6.39 36.74 20.07
#